data_AF-A0A970CD96-F1
#
_entry.id   AF-A0A970CD96-F1
#
_cell.length_a   1.000
_cell.length_b   1.000
_cell.length_c   1.000
_cell.angle_alpha   90.00
_cell.angle_beta   90.00
_cell.angle_gamma   90.00
#
_symmetry.space_group_name_H-M   'P 1'
#
loop_
_entity.id
_entity.type
_entity.pdbx_description
1 polymer ?
#
loop_
_entity_poly.entity_id
_entity_poly.type
_entity_poly.pdbx_seq_one_letter_code
_entity_poly.pdbx_strand_id
1 'polypeptide(L)'
;IERIDAAYLFKNPGKWPMNFGGNTFRIVTIANSVAAGAPAYAVRAFEFHDHDCPGVTSGILMASFAKRYFAESGSGSYFVQGLQPWCKEDALLVMLNATPGKSGYGVTYPGDGTGAWPELYRNAHNIIYHHNENTNLWEGVVLQFVWGDTSHCNVYKDAKGVDKGGISKLCMDLWYLNHMNAPENFVKPLYKFTLKEGDHPRNYARVGLDIMQNLPLGEETR
;
A
#
# COMPACT_ATOMS: atom_id res chain seq x y z
N ILE A 1 -23.34 11.71 24.07
CA ILE A 1 -22.79 11.76 22.70
C ILE A 1 -21.36 11.25 22.79
N GLU A 2 -21.02 10.21 22.03
CA GLU A 2 -19.65 9.68 21.97
C GLU A 2 -18.73 10.68 21.26
N ARG A 3 -17.53 10.91 21.80
CA ARG A 3 -16.53 11.83 21.24
C ARG A 3 -15.48 11.03 20.49
N ILE A 4 -15.51 11.13 19.16
CA ILE A 4 -14.65 10.34 18.28
C ILE A 4 -13.44 11.11 17.74
N ASP A 5 -13.31 12.40 18.02
CA ASP A 5 -12.19 13.21 17.52
C ASP A 5 -10.86 12.78 18.14
N ALA A 6 -9.81 12.72 17.31
CA ALA A 6 -8.50 12.21 17.68
C ALA A 6 -7.89 12.97 18.87
N ALA A 7 -8.06 14.29 18.93
CA ALA A 7 -7.55 15.11 20.03
C ALA A 7 -8.15 14.70 21.39
N TYR A 8 -9.44 14.37 21.44
CA TYR A 8 -10.07 13.81 22.64
C TYR A 8 -9.55 12.40 22.95
N LEU A 9 -9.47 11.52 21.95
CA LEU A 9 -9.08 10.12 22.13
C LEU A 9 -7.63 9.95 22.58
N PHE A 10 -6.71 10.77 22.07
CA PHE A 10 -5.32 10.77 22.51
C PHE A 10 -5.17 11.16 23.98
N LYS A 11 -6.03 12.06 24.49
CA LYS A 11 -6.05 12.44 25.91
C LYS A 11 -6.81 11.44 26.79
N ASN A 12 -7.65 10.60 26.19
CA ASN A 12 -8.55 9.70 26.90
C ASN A 12 -8.51 8.27 26.33
N PRO A 13 -7.34 7.61 26.29
CA PRO A 13 -7.21 6.35 25.55
C PRO A 13 -8.07 5.21 26.10
N GLY A 14 -8.40 5.23 27.40
CA GLY A 14 -9.31 4.26 28.02
C GLY A 14 -10.77 4.35 27.55
N LYS A 15 -11.12 5.33 26.70
CA LYS A 15 -12.44 5.41 26.04
C LYS A 15 -12.52 4.52 24.80
N TRP A 16 -11.42 3.95 24.36
CA TRP A 16 -11.37 2.99 23.27
C TRP A 16 -11.40 1.55 23.78
N PRO A 17 -12.12 0.61 23.12
CA PRO A 17 -13.04 0.85 22.02
C PRO A 17 -14.39 1.38 22.53
N MET A 18 -15.06 2.19 21.71
CA MET A 18 -16.43 2.65 21.97
C MET A 18 -17.47 1.57 21.63
N ASN A 19 -18.70 1.74 22.09
CA ASN A 19 -19.79 0.83 21.77
C ASN A 19 -20.42 1.13 20.40
N PHE A 20 -19.72 0.71 19.34
CA PHE A 20 -20.23 0.78 17.96
C PHE A 20 -20.48 -0.62 17.36
N GLY A 21 -20.86 -1.59 18.19
CA GLY A 21 -21.11 -2.96 17.74
C GLY A 21 -19.88 -3.60 17.05
N GLY A 22 -18.67 -3.26 17.50
CA GLY A 22 -17.41 -3.72 16.90
C GLY A 22 -16.85 -2.84 15.77
N ASN A 23 -17.58 -1.81 15.33
CA ASN A 23 -17.16 -0.93 14.22
C ASN A 23 -16.32 0.29 14.64
N THR A 24 -15.84 0.32 15.88
CA THR A 24 -15.11 1.49 16.40
C THR A 24 -13.90 1.85 15.56
N PHE A 25 -13.11 0.87 15.13
CA PHE A 25 -11.95 1.13 14.29
C PHE A 25 -12.35 1.75 12.95
N ARG A 26 -13.34 1.15 12.27
CA ARG A 26 -13.86 1.59 10.97
C ARG A 26 -14.37 3.02 10.99
N ILE A 27 -15.25 3.31 11.95
CA ILE A 27 -15.88 4.63 12.08
C ILE A 27 -14.85 5.68 12.46
N VAL A 28 -14.04 5.41 13.49
CA VAL A 28 -13.18 6.44 14.05
C VAL A 28 -12.02 6.77 13.10
N THR A 29 -11.37 5.78 12.48
CA THR A 29 -10.21 6.07 11.62
C THR A 29 -10.63 6.84 10.38
N ILE A 30 -11.68 6.40 9.67
CA ILE A 30 -12.18 7.11 8.48
C ILE A 30 -12.66 8.53 8.85
N ALA A 31 -13.47 8.68 9.90
CA ALA A 31 -14.00 9.99 10.28
C ALA A 31 -12.88 10.99 10.62
N ASN A 32 -11.84 10.54 11.32
CA ASN A 32 -10.72 11.41 11.67
C ASN A 32 -9.84 11.73 10.47
N SER A 33 -9.58 10.77 9.57
CA SER A 33 -8.81 11.05 8.35
C SER A 33 -9.53 12.02 7.44
N VAL A 34 -10.86 11.89 7.27
CA VAL A 34 -11.68 12.88 6.54
C VAL A 34 -11.62 14.25 7.22
N ALA A 35 -11.81 14.31 8.54
CA ALA A 35 -11.74 15.57 9.30
C ALA A 35 -10.35 16.23 9.24
N ALA A 36 -9.29 15.42 9.10
CA ALA A 36 -7.91 15.88 8.93
C ALA A 36 -7.57 16.26 7.47
N GLY A 37 -8.53 16.22 6.54
CA GLY A 37 -8.36 16.65 5.17
C GLY A 37 -7.87 15.56 4.21
N ALA A 38 -8.21 14.30 4.47
CA ALA A 38 -7.90 13.20 3.54
C ALA A 38 -8.42 13.51 2.12
N PRO A 39 -7.57 13.38 1.09
CA PRO A 39 -7.97 13.63 -0.27
C PRO A 39 -8.97 12.57 -0.74
N ALA A 40 -9.84 12.93 -1.69
CA ALA A 40 -10.93 12.05 -2.15
C ALA A 40 -10.45 10.68 -2.65
N TYR A 41 -9.25 10.59 -3.24
CA TYR A 41 -8.68 9.31 -3.67
C TYR A 41 -8.33 8.40 -2.48
N ALA A 42 -7.91 8.96 -1.34
CA ALA A 42 -7.59 8.21 -0.14
C ALA A 42 -8.88 7.73 0.53
N VAL A 43 -9.90 8.59 0.61
CA VAL A 43 -11.23 8.24 1.13
C VAL A 43 -11.83 7.05 0.37
N ARG A 44 -11.73 7.02 -0.97
CA ARG A 44 -12.18 5.87 -1.77
C ARG A 44 -11.43 4.57 -1.44
N ALA A 45 -10.13 4.64 -1.15
CA ALA A 45 -9.37 3.48 -0.71
C ALA A 45 -9.81 3.01 0.68
N PHE A 46 -10.09 3.94 1.60
CA PHE A 46 -10.62 3.62 2.93
C PHE A 46 -12.00 2.97 2.85
N GLU A 47 -12.89 3.50 2.00
CA GLU A 47 -14.23 2.94 1.77
C GLU A 47 -14.15 1.52 1.21
N PHE A 48 -13.26 1.29 0.23
CA PHE A 48 -13.06 -0.04 -0.34
C PHE A 48 -12.50 -1.03 0.68
N HIS A 49 -11.58 -0.59 1.55
CA HIS A 49 -10.97 -1.43 2.59
C HIS A 49 -11.80 -1.55 3.89
N ASP A 50 -12.87 -0.78 4.04
CA ASP A 50 -13.77 -0.72 5.21
C ASP A 50 -13.17 -0.03 6.46
N HIS A 51 -11.94 0.46 6.40
CA HIS A 51 -11.33 1.31 7.43
C HIS A 51 -10.05 1.98 6.92
N ASP A 52 -9.61 3.04 7.59
CA ASP A 52 -8.24 3.53 7.45
C ASP A 52 -7.31 2.79 8.44
N CYS A 53 -6.16 2.36 7.94
CA CYS A 53 -5.06 1.81 8.73
C CYS A 53 -3.71 2.07 8.02
N PRO A 54 -2.56 1.88 8.71
CA PRO A 54 -1.27 2.19 8.11
C PRO A 54 -0.97 1.31 6.88
N GLY A 55 -1.56 0.11 6.83
CA GLY A 55 -1.49 -0.79 5.68
C GLY A 55 -2.16 -0.22 4.43
N VAL A 56 -3.36 0.36 4.54
CA VAL A 56 -4.04 1.00 3.39
C VAL A 56 -3.24 2.21 2.93
N THR A 57 -2.81 3.04 3.89
CA THR A 57 -2.02 4.23 3.59
C THR A 57 -0.68 3.89 2.93
N SER A 58 -0.04 2.78 3.29
CA SER A 58 1.14 2.30 2.55
C SER A 58 0.85 2.03 1.07
N GLY A 59 -0.32 1.47 0.74
CA GLY A 59 -0.74 1.27 -0.65
C GLY A 59 -1.07 2.57 -1.38
N ILE A 60 -1.62 3.57 -0.68
CA ILE A 60 -1.84 4.91 -1.24
C ILE A 60 -0.51 5.56 -1.64
N LEU A 61 0.50 5.47 -0.77
CA LEU A 61 1.85 5.96 -1.03
C LEU A 61 2.49 5.21 -2.20
N MET A 62 2.39 3.89 -2.24
CA MET A 62 2.91 3.07 -3.35
C MET A 62 2.23 3.37 -4.68
N ALA A 63 0.91 3.54 -4.71
CA ALA A 63 0.19 3.92 -5.92
C ALA A 63 0.59 5.33 -6.40
N SER A 64 0.74 6.26 -5.46
CA SER A 64 1.17 7.64 -5.76
C SER A 64 2.61 7.66 -6.29
N PHE A 65 3.51 6.87 -5.70
CA PHE A 65 4.87 6.67 -6.20
C PHE A 65 4.84 6.10 -7.63
N ALA A 66 4.11 5.01 -7.87
CA ALA A 66 4.06 4.37 -9.19
C ALA A 66 3.55 5.32 -10.28
N LYS A 67 2.50 6.12 -9.99
CA LYS A 67 2.01 7.14 -10.93
C LYS A 67 3.05 8.19 -11.29
N ARG A 68 3.87 8.60 -10.31
CA ARG A 68 4.97 9.54 -10.56
C ARG A 68 6.13 8.89 -11.31
N TYR A 69 6.47 7.65 -10.93
CA TYR A 69 7.55 6.87 -11.53
C TYR A 69 7.32 6.65 -13.03
N PHE A 70 6.09 6.33 -13.43
CA PHE A 70 5.72 6.10 -14.83
C PHE A 70 5.16 7.33 -15.55
N ALA A 71 5.28 8.53 -14.96
CA ALA A 71 4.67 9.74 -15.53
C ALA A 71 5.21 10.08 -16.93
N GLU A 72 6.50 9.80 -17.18
CA GLU A 72 7.15 10.04 -18.48
C GLU A 72 6.80 8.98 -19.53
N SER A 73 6.31 7.80 -19.11
CA SER A 73 5.88 6.72 -19.99
C SER A 73 4.53 6.98 -20.67
N GLY A 74 3.85 8.08 -20.34
CA GLY A 74 2.58 8.48 -20.94
C GLY A 74 1.36 7.80 -20.31
N SER A 75 0.23 7.84 -21.01
CA SER A 75 -0.99 7.14 -20.59
C SER A 75 -0.84 5.63 -20.71
N GLY A 76 -1.59 4.92 -19.86
CA GLY A 76 -1.51 3.48 -19.82
C GLY A 76 -2.38 2.85 -18.74
N SER A 77 -2.44 1.53 -18.80
CA SER A 77 -3.06 0.70 -17.78
C SER A 77 -2.01 0.12 -16.84
N TYR A 78 -2.41 -0.22 -15.62
CA TYR A 78 -1.54 -0.87 -14.66
C TYR A 78 -1.88 -2.36 -14.49
N PHE A 79 -0.85 -3.15 -14.20
CA PHE A 79 -0.99 -4.46 -13.59
C PHE A 79 -0.25 -4.45 -12.25
N VAL A 80 -0.90 -4.95 -11.20
CA VAL A 80 -0.35 -5.05 -9.85
C VAL A 80 -0.11 -6.51 -9.52
N GLN A 81 1.14 -6.86 -9.24
CA GLN A 81 1.52 -8.17 -8.75
C GLN A 81 1.89 -8.07 -7.27
N GLY A 82 1.04 -8.62 -6.40
CA GLY A 82 1.33 -8.74 -4.98
C GLY A 82 2.38 -9.81 -4.72
N LEU A 83 3.46 -9.45 -4.02
CA LEU A 83 4.50 -10.39 -3.58
C LEU A 83 4.37 -10.74 -2.10
N GLN A 84 3.88 -9.77 -1.31
CA GLN A 84 3.56 -9.95 0.11
C GLN A 84 2.22 -9.28 0.42
N PRO A 85 1.06 -9.88 0.08
CA PRO A 85 -0.23 -9.21 0.16
C PRO A 85 -0.62 -8.77 1.58
N TRP A 86 -1.11 -7.55 1.71
CA TRP A 86 -1.79 -7.02 2.90
C TRP A 86 -2.71 -5.86 2.47
N CYS A 87 -3.27 -5.10 3.42
CA CYS A 87 -4.17 -3.96 3.18
C CYS A 87 -3.76 -2.96 2.08
N LYS A 88 -2.47 -2.88 1.69
CA LYS A 88 -2.03 -2.01 0.59
C LYS A 88 -2.62 -2.38 -0.75
N GLU A 89 -2.94 -3.66 -0.97
CA GLU A 89 -3.43 -4.13 -2.27
C GLU A 89 -4.73 -3.41 -2.61
N ASP A 90 -5.62 -3.26 -1.63
CA ASP A 90 -6.90 -2.58 -1.79
C ASP A 90 -6.75 -1.13 -2.27
N ALA A 91 -5.78 -0.38 -1.73
CA ALA A 91 -5.47 0.96 -2.23
C ALA A 91 -4.85 0.94 -3.63
N LEU A 92 -3.97 -0.03 -3.94
CA LEU A 92 -3.40 -0.20 -5.28
C LEU A 92 -4.47 -0.51 -6.32
N LEU A 93 -5.42 -1.40 -6.01
CA LEU A 93 -6.56 -1.75 -6.88
C LEU A 93 -7.41 -0.52 -7.19
N VAL A 94 -7.72 0.29 -6.18
CA VAL A 94 -8.53 1.51 -6.31
C VAL A 94 -7.79 2.60 -7.10
N MET A 95 -6.54 2.90 -6.70
CA MET A 95 -5.82 4.06 -7.24
C MET A 95 -5.20 3.80 -8.61
N LEU A 96 -4.76 2.58 -8.89
CA LEU A 96 -4.18 2.19 -10.19
C LEU A 96 -5.22 1.58 -11.14
N ASN A 97 -6.49 1.47 -10.69
CA ASN A 97 -7.59 0.91 -11.49
C ASN A 97 -7.32 -0.53 -11.97
N ALA A 98 -6.53 -1.27 -11.19
CA ALA A 98 -5.91 -2.52 -11.56
C ALA A 98 -6.67 -3.73 -10.98
N THR A 99 -7.99 -3.79 -11.15
CA THR A 99 -8.84 -4.79 -10.45
C THR A 99 -8.75 -6.19 -11.07
N PRO A 100 -9.04 -7.28 -10.30
CA PRO A 100 -9.13 -8.62 -10.86
C PRO A 100 -10.13 -8.75 -12.02
N GLY A 101 -11.25 -8.03 -11.96
CA GLY A 101 -12.26 -8.01 -13.03
C GLY A 101 -11.76 -7.32 -14.32
N LYS A 102 -10.88 -6.33 -14.20
CA LYS A 102 -10.11 -5.77 -15.32
C LYS A 102 -8.87 -6.58 -15.64
N SER A 103 -8.66 -7.63 -14.86
CA SER A 103 -7.59 -8.58 -15.05
C SER A 103 -6.23 -7.85 -14.92
N GLY A 104 -6.22 -6.82 -14.07
CA GLY A 104 -5.07 -5.96 -13.72
C GLY A 104 -4.38 -6.36 -12.42
N TYR A 105 -4.74 -7.49 -11.81
CA TYR A 105 -4.18 -7.92 -10.54
C TYR A 105 -3.80 -9.40 -10.56
N GLY A 106 -2.69 -9.72 -9.92
CA GLY A 106 -2.26 -11.08 -9.62
C GLY A 106 -1.46 -11.12 -8.32
N VAL A 107 -1.30 -12.31 -7.76
CA VAL A 107 -0.49 -12.52 -6.55
C VAL A 107 0.45 -13.69 -6.79
N THR A 108 1.72 -13.50 -6.46
CA THR A 108 2.69 -14.57 -6.36
C THR A 108 3.05 -14.74 -4.89
N TYR A 109 2.65 -15.87 -4.31
CA TYR A 109 3.10 -16.26 -2.98
C TYR A 109 4.45 -16.98 -3.12
N PRO A 110 5.53 -16.48 -2.52
CA PRO A 110 6.78 -17.23 -2.49
C PRO A 110 6.56 -18.50 -1.65
N GLY A 111 6.79 -19.67 -2.25
CA GLY A 111 6.54 -20.97 -1.60
C GLY A 111 7.31 -21.13 -0.29
N ASP A 112 8.63 -20.90 -0.34
CA ASP A 112 9.53 -20.99 0.83
C ASP A 112 9.71 -19.63 1.54
N GLY A 113 8.81 -18.67 1.25
CA GLY A 113 8.96 -17.29 1.68
C GLY A 113 10.04 -16.51 0.91
N THR A 114 10.27 -15.26 1.29
CA THR A 114 11.22 -14.37 0.58
C THR A 114 12.69 -14.69 0.86
N GLY A 115 12.97 -15.70 1.68
CA GLY A 115 14.32 -16.07 2.12
C GLY A 115 15.23 -16.55 0.99
N ALA A 116 14.64 -17.19 -0.02
CA ALA A 116 15.31 -17.70 -1.22
C ALA A 116 15.57 -16.63 -2.29
N TRP A 117 14.99 -15.44 -2.14
CA TRP A 117 15.21 -14.36 -3.09
C TRP A 117 16.63 -13.77 -2.94
N PRO A 118 17.21 -13.25 -4.03
CA PRO A 118 18.40 -12.41 -3.98
C PRO A 118 18.25 -11.32 -2.90
N GLU A 119 19.34 -10.98 -2.23
CA GLU A 119 19.34 -10.02 -1.11
C GLU A 119 18.66 -8.70 -1.47
N LEU A 120 18.93 -8.19 -2.69
CA LEU A 120 18.31 -6.99 -3.25
C LEU A 120 16.77 -7.00 -3.18
N TYR A 121 16.16 -8.18 -3.33
CA TYR A 121 14.71 -8.34 -3.44
C TYR A 121 14.03 -8.84 -2.18
N ARG A 122 14.79 -9.17 -1.12
CA ARG A 122 14.27 -9.82 0.10
C ARG A 122 13.11 -9.05 0.76
N ASN A 123 13.09 -7.73 0.56
CA ASN A 123 12.07 -6.81 1.07
C ASN A 123 11.12 -6.28 -0.01
N ALA A 124 11.03 -6.95 -1.17
CA ALA A 124 10.07 -6.61 -2.22
C ALA A 124 8.65 -6.95 -1.77
N HIS A 125 7.71 -6.04 -2.04
CA HIS A 125 6.32 -6.16 -1.61
C HIS A 125 5.33 -6.22 -2.77
N ASN A 126 5.63 -5.53 -3.87
CA ASN A 126 4.88 -5.60 -5.13
C ASN A 126 5.83 -5.50 -6.31
N ILE A 127 5.37 -6.00 -7.46
CA ILE A 127 5.80 -5.52 -8.75
C ILE A 127 4.65 -4.73 -9.36
N ILE A 128 4.93 -3.51 -9.78
CA ILE A 128 3.96 -2.67 -10.50
C ILE A 128 4.39 -2.61 -11.96
N TYR A 129 3.44 -2.91 -12.84
CA TYR A 129 3.64 -2.83 -14.27
C TYR A 129 2.79 -1.71 -14.85
N HIS A 130 3.35 -0.96 -15.78
CA HIS A 130 2.67 0.07 -16.55
C HIS A 130 2.73 -0.30 -18.04
N HIS A 131 1.59 -0.30 -18.70
CA HIS A 131 1.51 -0.48 -20.15
C HIS A 131 1.68 0.88 -20.84
N ASN A 132 2.84 1.11 -21.44
CA ASN A 132 3.14 2.33 -22.17
C ASN A 132 2.44 2.28 -23.54
N GLU A 133 1.41 3.10 -23.74
CA GLU A 133 0.63 3.13 -24.99
C GLU A 133 1.42 3.63 -26.20
N ASN A 134 2.51 4.38 -26.00
CA ASN A 134 3.34 4.90 -27.09
C ASN A 134 4.25 3.81 -27.67
N THR A 135 4.78 2.93 -26.81
CA THR A 135 5.67 1.84 -27.22
C THR A 135 4.96 0.50 -27.35
N ASN A 136 3.74 0.39 -26.80
CA ASN A 136 2.97 -0.84 -26.68
C ASN A 136 3.72 -1.94 -25.89
N LEU A 137 4.53 -1.53 -24.91
CA LEU A 137 5.30 -2.41 -24.05
C LEU A 137 4.87 -2.27 -22.58
N TRP A 138 5.08 -3.33 -21.82
CA TRP A 138 4.94 -3.31 -20.37
C TRP A 138 6.28 -2.99 -19.70
N GLU A 139 6.31 -1.94 -18.92
CA GLU A 139 7.43 -1.57 -18.06
C GLU A 139 7.11 -2.03 -16.63
N GLY A 140 8.04 -2.71 -15.97
CA GLY A 140 7.88 -3.25 -14.63
C GLY A 140 8.85 -2.63 -13.64
N VAL A 141 8.40 -2.40 -12.41
CA VAL A 141 9.25 -1.98 -11.29
C VAL A 141 8.94 -2.80 -10.04
N VAL A 142 9.99 -3.37 -9.44
CA VAL A 142 9.93 -4.06 -8.15
C VAL A 142 10.00 -3.01 -7.05
N LEU A 143 9.00 -2.99 -6.15
CA LEU A 143 8.87 -1.98 -5.10
C LEU A 143 8.99 -2.58 -3.70
N GLN A 144 9.72 -1.87 -2.85
CA GLN A 144 9.72 -2.02 -1.41
C GLN A 144 8.98 -0.84 -0.76
N PHE A 145 8.13 -1.13 0.22
CA PHE A 145 7.66 -0.14 1.19
C PHE A 145 8.59 -0.08 2.40
N VAL A 146 8.90 1.13 2.86
CA VAL A 146 9.72 1.43 4.04
C VAL A 146 8.87 2.25 4.99
N TRP A 147 8.65 1.72 6.20
CA TRP A 147 7.86 2.39 7.23
C TRP A 147 8.59 3.64 7.75
N GLY A 148 7.85 4.74 7.89
CA GLY A 148 8.32 5.94 8.57
C GLY A 148 8.42 5.77 10.09
N ASP A 149 9.14 6.69 10.73
CA ASP A 149 9.27 6.71 12.19
C ASP A 149 7.99 7.22 12.87
N THR A 150 7.16 6.29 13.30
CA THR A 150 5.96 6.55 14.11
C THR A 150 6.14 6.13 15.57
N SER A 151 7.38 6.11 16.09
CA SER A 151 7.69 5.68 17.46
C SER A 151 6.95 6.50 18.52
N HIS A 152 6.70 7.78 18.26
CA HIS A 152 5.90 8.65 19.11
C HIS A 152 4.45 8.15 19.32
N CYS A 153 3.90 7.37 18.40
CA CYS A 153 2.57 6.76 18.54
C CYS A 153 2.57 5.52 19.46
N ASN A 154 3.74 5.03 19.89
CA ASN A 154 3.83 3.88 20.79
C ASN A 154 3.33 4.18 22.20
N VAL A 155 3.29 5.46 22.60
CA VAL A 155 2.72 5.88 23.90
C VAL A 155 1.27 5.42 24.09
N TYR A 156 0.55 5.18 22.98
CA TYR A 156 -0.82 4.68 22.99
C TYR A 156 -0.91 3.15 23.04
N LYS A 157 0.16 2.42 22.73
CA LYS A 157 0.22 0.94 22.87
C LYS A 157 0.30 0.54 24.34
N ASP A 158 0.95 1.35 25.15
CA ASP A 158 1.18 1.10 26.58
C ASP A 158 0.03 1.56 27.48
N ALA A 159 -1.10 1.97 26.90
CA ALA A 159 -2.31 2.40 27.62
C ALA A 159 -3.00 1.20 28.30
N LYS A 160 -2.39 0.71 29.39
CA LYS A 160 -2.91 -0.14 30.48
C LYS A 160 -4.03 -1.12 30.08
N GLY A 161 -3.81 -1.94 29.04
CA GLY A 161 -4.62 -3.14 28.76
C GLY A 161 -5.98 -2.91 28.07
N VAL A 162 -6.27 -1.71 27.56
CA VAL A 162 -7.56 -1.41 26.91
C VAL A 162 -7.43 -1.20 25.39
N ASP A 163 -6.27 -0.71 24.92
CA ASP A 163 -6.03 -0.50 23.48
C ASP A 163 -5.32 -1.70 22.82
N LYS A 164 -6.03 -2.45 21.95
CA LYS A 164 -5.42 -3.42 21.02
C LYS A 164 -4.71 -2.72 19.83
N GLY A 165 -4.10 -1.57 20.08
CA GLY A 165 -3.39 -0.74 19.11
C GLY A 165 -4.26 0.10 18.16
N GLY A 166 -5.55 0.27 18.42
CA GLY A 166 -6.46 1.11 17.62
C GLY A 166 -6.13 2.60 17.70
N ILE A 167 -5.83 3.14 18.89
CA ILE A 167 -5.44 4.56 19.03
C ILE A 167 -4.04 4.78 18.49
N SER A 168 -3.13 3.83 18.75
CA SER A 168 -1.79 3.87 18.17
C SER A 168 -1.84 3.89 16.64
N LYS A 169 -2.70 3.07 16.02
CA LYS A 169 -2.93 3.10 14.56
C LYS A 169 -3.55 4.41 14.09
N LEU A 170 -4.58 4.94 14.77
CA LEU A 170 -5.13 6.26 14.44
C LEU A 170 -4.05 7.37 14.45
N CYS A 171 -3.14 7.35 15.43
CA CYS A 171 -2.00 8.26 15.45
C CYS A 171 -1.10 8.08 14.22
N MET A 172 -0.78 6.84 13.85
CA MET A 172 0.01 6.53 12.66
C MET A 172 -0.70 6.96 11.38
N ASP A 173 -2.00 6.70 11.25
CA ASP A 173 -2.83 7.04 10.08
C ASP A 173 -2.79 8.55 9.82
N LEU A 174 -3.06 9.35 10.86
CA LEU A 174 -3.00 10.81 10.78
C LEU A 174 -1.58 11.33 10.52
N TRP A 175 -0.55 10.63 11.04
CA TRP A 175 0.83 10.97 10.73
C TRP A 175 1.14 10.74 9.25
N TYR A 176 0.86 9.55 8.71
CA TYR A 176 1.10 9.26 7.29
C TYR A 176 0.27 10.14 6.36
N LEU A 177 -0.96 10.48 6.73
CA LEU A 177 -1.80 11.41 5.98
C LEU A 177 -1.09 12.74 5.72
N ASN A 178 -0.40 13.28 6.73
CA ASN A 178 0.39 14.50 6.61
C ASN A 178 1.67 14.36 5.77
N HIS A 179 2.04 13.15 5.38
CA HIS A 179 3.23 12.85 4.57
C HIS A 179 2.88 12.25 3.19
N MET A 180 1.60 12.19 2.82
CA MET A 180 1.13 11.57 1.57
C MET A 180 1.66 12.24 0.29
N ASN A 181 2.10 13.49 0.38
CA ASN A 181 2.62 14.24 -0.77
C ASN A 181 4.05 13.86 -1.18
N ALA A 182 4.78 13.13 -0.34
CA ALA A 182 6.17 12.71 -0.55
C ALA A 182 6.33 11.18 -0.47
N PRO A 183 5.69 10.42 -1.39
CA PRO A 183 5.72 8.95 -1.35
C PRO A 183 7.12 8.34 -1.53
N GLU A 184 8.05 9.04 -2.16
CA GLU A 184 9.46 8.67 -2.31
C GLU A 184 10.19 8.45 -0.98
N ASN A 185 9.71 9.03 0.12
CA ASN A 185 10.26 8.78 1.46
C ASN A 185 9.94 7.38 1.98
N PHE A 186 8.93 6.71 1.42
CA PHE A 186 8.38 5.45 1.91
C PHE A 186 8.43 4.33 0.87
N VAL A 187 8.74 4.65 -0.38
CA VAL A 187 8.71 3.67 -1.47
C VAL A 187 10.05 3.68 -2.18
N LYS A 188 10.71 2.52 -2.17
CA LYS A 188 11.98 2.31 -2.85
C LYS A 188 11.77 1.42 -4.06
N PRO A 189 12.09 1.88 -5.28
CA PRO A 189 12.28 0.95 -6.38
C PRO A 189 13.55 0.14 -6.11
N LEU A 190 13.50 -1.15 -6.44
CA LEU A 190 14.63 -2.07 -6.29
C LEU A 190 15.21 -2.45 -7.65
N TYR A 191 14.34 -2.60 -8.64
CA TYR A 191 14.70 -3.07 -9.97
C TYR A 191 13.66 -2.64 -10.99
N LYS A 192 14.11 -2.27 -12.19
CA LYS A 192 13.22 -1.97 -13.31
C LYS A 192 13.56 -2.84 -14.52
N PHE A 193 12.54 -3.17 -15.30
CA PHE A 193 12.67 -4.00 -16.49
C PHE A 193 11.58 -3.68 -17.50
N THR A 194 11.72 -4.21 -18.71
CA THR A 194 10.72 -4.09 -19.78
C THR A 194 10.41 -5.48 -20.31
N LEU A 195 9.12 -5.79 -20.45
CA LEU A 195 8.69 -7.04 -21.06
C LEU A 195 8.91 -7.00 -22.58
N LYS A 196 9.08 -8.18 -23.17
CA LYS A 196 9.18 -8.31 -24.62
C LYS A 196 7.85 -7.92 -25.27
N GLU A 197 7.92 -7.48 -26.51
CA GLU A 197 6.74 -7.20 -27.32
C GLU A 197 5.79 -8.40 -27.35
N GLY A 198 4.50 -8.14 -27.15
CA GLY A 198 3.44 -9.16 -27.10
C GLY A 198 3.35 -9.95 -25.80
N ASP A 199 4.25 -9.74 -24.84
CA ASP A 199 4.18 -10.36 -23.52
C ASP A 199 3.26 -9.59 -22.56
N HIS A 200 2.84 -10.23 -21.48
CA HIS A 200 1.86 -9.69 -20.54
C HIS A 200 2.20 -10.05 -19.08
N PRO A 201 2.07 -9.11 -18.11
CA PRO A 201 2.41 -9.34 -16.70
C PRO A 201 1.76 -10.58 -16.07
N ARG A 202 0.52 -10.91 -16.44
CA ARG A 202 -0.17 -12.15 -16.01
C ARG A 202 0.62 -13.44 -16.25
N ASN A 203 1.48 -13.49 -17.27
CA ASN A 203 2.31 -14.66 -17.52
C ASN A 203 3.29 -14.90 -16.37
N TYR A 204 3.64 -13.85 -15.63
CA TYR A 204 4.56 -13.87 -14.51
C TYR A 204 3.88 -13.97 -13.13
N ALA A 205 2.56 -13.79 -13.07
CA ALA A 205 1.74 -13.92 -11.86
C ALA A 205 0.99 -15.27 -11.79
N ARG A 206 1.47 -16.29 -12.52
CA ARG A 206 0.85 -17.62 -12.52
C ARG A 206 1.23 -18.41 -11.28
N VAL A 207 0.32 -19.27 -10.83
CA VAL A 207 0.56 -20.19 -9.72
C VAL A 207 1.78 -21.08 -10.04
N GLY A 208 2.67 -21.23 -9.07
CA GLY A 208 3.88 -22.05 -9.18
C GLY A 208 5.07 -21.35 -9.85
N LEU A 209 4.93 -20.10 -10.28
CA LEU A 209 6.04 -19.29 -10.78
C LEU A 209 6.49 -18.28 -9.73
N ASP A 210 7.76 -18.37 -9.32
CA ASP A 210 8.42 -17.32 -8.55
C ASP A 210 9.17 -16.38 -9.50
N ILE A 211 8.56 -15.24 -9.80
CA ILE A 211 9.14 -14.25 -10.70
C ILE A 211 10.45 -13.68 -10.14
N MET A 212 10.64 -13.64 -8.83
CA MET A 212 11.84 -13.02 -8.24
C MET A 212 13.11 -13.83 -8.51
N GLN A 213 12.98 -15.08 -8.91
CA GLN A 213 14.08 -15.94 -9.37
C GLN A 213 14.31 -15.84 -10.89
N ASN A 214 13.35 -15.27 -11.63
CA ASN A 214 13.32 -15.25 -13.09
C ASN A 214 12.89 -13.87 -13.62
N LEU A 215 13.38 -12.79 -12.99
CA LEU A 215 13.06 -11.43 -13.45
C LEU A 215 13.58 -11.23 -14.88
N PRO A 216 12.81 -10.56 -15.75
CA PRO A 216 13.30 -10.15 -17.06
C PRO A 216 14.56 -9.29 -16.95
N LEU A 217 15.41 -9.31 -17.99
CA LEU A 217 16.59 -8.46 -18.04
C LEU A 217 16.20 -6.99 -17.90
N GLY A 218 16.93 -6.29 -17.05
CA GLY A 218 16.70 -4.92 -16.65
C GLY A 218 17.87 -4.40 -15.82
N GLU A 219 17.64 -3.35 -15.03
CA GLU A 219 18.68 -2.73 -14.22
C GLU A 219 18.22 -2.39 -12.80
N GLU A 220 19.16 -2.45 -11.86
CA GLU A 220 18.96 -1.99 -10.49
C GLU A 220 18.70 -0.48 -10.47
N THR A 221 17.80 -0.06 -9.60
CA THR A 221 17.50 1.36 -9.41
C THR A 221 18.37 1.90 -8.27
N ARG A 222 19.17 2.94 -8.56
CA ARG A 222 20.02 3.61 -7.57
C ARG A 222 19.21 4.42 -6.57
#